data_AF-A0AAV2R3T1-F1
#
_entry.id   AF-A0AAV2R3T1-F1
#
_cell.length_a   1.000
_cell.length_b   1.000
_cell.length_c   1.000
_cell.angle_alpha   90.00
_cell.angle_beta   90.00
_cell.angle_gamma   90.00
#
_symmetry.space_group_name_H-M   'P 1'
#
loop_
_entity.id
_entity.type
_entity.pdbx_description
1 polymer ?
#
loop_
_entity_poly.entity_id
_entity_poly.type
_entity_poly.pdbx_seq_one_letter_code
_entity_poly.pdbx_strand_id
1 'polypeptide(L)'
;EVIANLSEAFQADDLLVMEVIPRVQVVMLALVGMQSSPGRYVSSLPHGKVYLGVTLSGVVKPELDRLHKALLGSAIEHIDSRFSAVQESPLSDFTVLNYREWPYGDKELSNYGKENVMSLVKQFFPLLTEEEVDDIPM
;
A
#
# COMPACT_ATOMS: atom_id res chain seq x y z
N GLU A 1 -12.02 8.27 5.29
CA GLU A 1 -11.45 8.45 3.95
C GLU A 1 -10.23 7.57 3.73
N VAL A 2 -9.12 7.76 4.46
CA VAL A 2 -7.86 6.99 4.27
C VAL A 2 -8.05 5.46 4.17
N ILE A 3 -8.71 4.83 5.16
CA ILE A 3 -8.98 3.38 5.13
C ILE A 3 -10.11 3.03 4.15
N ALA A 4 -11.09 3.91 3.99
CA ALA A 4 -12.22 3.69 3.09
C ALA A 4 -11.75 3.57 1.64
N ASN A 5 -10.81 4.40 1.21
CA ASN A 5 -10.24 4.38 -0.14
C ASN A 5 -9.45 3.08 -0.41
N LEU A 6 -8.80 2.51 0.61
CA LEU A 6 -8.15 1.21 0.50
C LEU A 6 -9.20 0.11 0.33
N SER A 7 -10.23 0.13 1.19
CA SER A 7 -11.32 -0.83 1.15
C SER A 7 -12.08 -0.79 -0.18
N GLU A 8 -12.33 0.40 -0.72
CA GLU A 8 -13.00 0.60 -2.00
C GLU A 8 -12.15 0.06 -3.15
N ALA A 9 -10.85 0.33 -3.16
CA ALA A 9 -9.94 -0.19 -4.18
C ALA A 9 -9.89 -1.74 -4.20
N PHE A 10 -9.94 -2.39 -3.03
CA PHE A 10 -10.05 -3.85 -2.97
C PHE A 10 -11.44 -4.38 -3.36
N GLN A 11 -12.51 -3.66 -3.04
CA GLN A 11 -13.88 -4.10 -3.35
C GLN A 11 -14.25 -3.93 -4.82
N ALA A 12 -13.60 -3.00 -5.52
CA ALA A 12 -13.80 -2.79 -6.95
C ALA A 12 -13.08 -3.83 -7.82
N ASP A 13 -12.27 -4.73 -7.25
CA ASP A 13 -11.33 -5.62 -7.98
C ASP A 13 -10.39 -4.84 -8.94
N ASP A 14 -10.19 -3.54 -8.70
CA ASP A 14 -9.44 -2.62 -9.56
C ASP A 14 -7.91 -2.69 -9.32
N LEU A 15 -7.42 -3.61 -8.49
CA LEU A 15 -6.02 -3.71 -8.13
C LEU A 15 -5.37 -4.97 -8.70
N LEU A 16 -4.31 -4.77 -9.48
CA LEU A 16 -3.39 -5.85 -9.84
C LEU A 16 -2.59 -6.26 -8.60
N VAL A 17 -2.13 -7.52 -8.53
CA VAL A 17 -1.32 -8.05 -7.40
C VAL A 17 -0.12 -7.16 -7.07
N MET A 18 0.55 -6.66 -8.11
CA MET A 18 1.68 -5.73 -8.02
C MET A 18 1.33 -4.33 -7.44
N GLU A 19 0.06 -3.93 -7.45
CA GLU A 19 -0.42 -2.64 -6.96
C GLU A 19 -0.86 -2.69 -5.49
N VAL A 20 -1.08 -3.90 -4.95
CA VAL A 20 -1.55 -4.14 -3.58
C VAL A 20 -0.56 -3.57 -2.56
N ILE A 21 0.72 -3.93 -2.65
CA ILE A 21 1.74 -3.48 -1.69
C ILE A 21 1.91 -1.94 -1.72
N PRO A 22 2.11 -1.28 -2.88
CA PRO A 22 2.21 0.17 -2.94
C PRO A 22 0.98 0.86 -2.34
N ARG A 23 -0.23 0.35 -2.60
CA ARG A 23 -1.46 0.95 -2.11
C ARG A 23 -1.59 0.86 -0.59
N VAL A 24 -1.21 -0.28 -0.02
CA VAL A 24 -1.17 -0.49 1.44
C VAL A 24 -0.15 0.44 2.09
N GLN A 25 1.05 0.56 1.53
CA GLN A 25 2.11 1.43 2.07
C GLN A 25 1.69 2.90 2.09
N VAL A 26 1.07 3.41 1.02
CA VAL A 26 0.55 4.79 0.97
C VAL A 26 -0.47 5.04 2.08
N VAL A 27 -1.34 4.08 2.35
CA VAL A 27 -2.37 4.18 3.39
C VAL A 27 -1.75 4.13 4.78
N MET A 28 -0.78 3.24 5.02
CA MET A 28 -0.03 3.19 6.28
C MET A 28 0.70 4.50 6.56
N LEU A 29 1.38 5.08 5.55
CA LEU A 29 2.04 6.38 5.65
C LEU A 29 1.04 7.50 5.99
N ALA A 30 -0.14 7.50 5.38
CA ALA A 30 -1.19 8.46 5.70
C ALA A 30 -1.71 8.32 7.14
N LEU A 31 -1.87 7.09 7.64
CA LEU A 31 -2.29 6.83 9.02
C LEU A 31 -1.24 7.27 10.05
N VAL A 32 0.04 6.97 9.79
CA VAL A 32 1.17 7.46 10.61
C VAL A 32 1.22 8.99 10.58
N GLY A 33 1.07 9.59 9.39
CA GLY A 33 1.00 11.03 9.24
C GLY A 33 -0.16 11.65 10.03
N MET A 34 -1.31 10.96 10.11
CA MET A 34 -2.45 11.40 10.91
C MET A 34 -2.17 11.35 12.42
N GLN A 35 -1.40 10.36 12.89
CA GLN A 35 -0.95 10.32 14.28
C GLN A 35 0.01 11.46 14.64
N SER A 36 0.96 11.77 13.76
CA SER A 36 2.00 12.77 14.00
C SER A 36 1.55 14.21 13.73
N SER A 37 0.60 14.40 12.81
CA SER A 37 0.14 15.73 12.36
C SER A 37 -1.34 15.71 11.98
N PRO A 38 -2.25 15.46 12.96
CA PRO A 38 -3.68 15.37 12.72
C PRO A 38 -4.25 16.67 12.12
N GLY A 39 -3.64 17.81 12.48
CA GLY A 39 -3.90 19.15 11.94
C GLY A 39 -4.21 19.18 10.44
N ARG A 40 -3.36 18.54 9.65
CA ARG A 40 -3.38 18.55 8.19
C ARG A 40 -4.54 17.74 7.58
N TYR A 41 -5.03 16.73 8.29
CA TYR A 41 -6.08 15.83 7.81
C TYR A 41 -7.48 16.28 8.22
N VAL A 42 -7.56 17.15 9.22
CA VAL A 42 -8.82 17.66 9.78
C VAL A 42 -9.09 19.10 9.30
N SER A 43 -8.06 19.83 8.86
CA SER A 43 -8.21 21.20 8.31
C SER A 43 -9.03 21.27 7.01
N SER A 44 -9.20 20.14 6.31
CA SER A 44 -10.09 20.02 5.15
C SER A 44 -11.58 19.91 5.52
N LEU A 45 -11.91 19.69 6.80
CA LEU A 45 -13.31 19.61 7.24
C LEU A 45 -13.94 21.02 7.27
N PRO A 46 -15.03 21.25 6.50
CA PRO A 46 -15.60 22.58 6.38
C PRO A 46 -16.19 23.06 7.72
N HIS A 47 -15.85 24.30 8.09
CA HIS A 47 -16.42 24.96 9.26
C HIS A 47 -17.94 25.03 9.17
N GLY A 48 -18.63 24.76 10.28
CA GLY A 48 -20.09 24.90 10.37
C GLY A 48 -20.90 23.79 9.70
N LYS A 49 -20.27 22.75 9.13
CA LYS A 49 -20.99 21.55 8.70
C LYS A 49 -21.48 20.76 9.91
N VAL A 50 -22.67 20.18 9.80
CA VAL A 50 -23.24 19.25 10.78
C VAL A 50 -22.85 17.84 10.35
N TYR A 51 -22.14 17.12 11.21
CA TYR A 51 -21.81 15.71 11.01
C TYR A 51 -22.42 14.90 12.15
N LEU A 52 -23.30 13.95 11.82
CA LEU A 52 -24.02 13.12 12.81
C LEU A 52 -24.67 13.95 13.95
N GLY A 53 -25.26 15.11 13.61
CA GLY A 53 -25.90 16.00 14.58
C GLY A 53 -24.96 16.92 15.36
N VAL A 54 -23.65 16.85 15.14
CA VAL A 54 -22.66 17.73 15.77
C VAL A 54 -22.22 18.81 14.79
N THR A 55 -22.35 20.07 15.17
CA THR A 55 -21.80 21.21 14.41
C THR A 55 -20.28 21.24 14.58
N LEU A 56 -19.55 21.09 13.48
CA LEU A 56 -18.10 21.09 13.49
C LEU A 56 -17.59 22.52 13.76
N SER A 57 -16.87 22.67 14.88
CA SER A 57 -16.32 23.97 15.34
C SER A 57 -15.25 24.54 14.42
N GLY A 58 -14.66 23.70 13.56
CA GLY A 58 -13.56 24.09 12.71
C GLY A 58 -12.20 24.24 13.41
N VAL A 59 -12.19 24.24 14.74
CA VAL A 59 -10.97 24.31 15.54
C VAL A 59 -10.29 22.95 15.52
N VAL A 60 -9.22 22.84 14.74
CA VAL A 60 -8.40 21.63 14.72
C VAL A 60 -7.47 21.66 15.92
N LYS A 61 -7.73 20.80 16.91
CA LYS A 61 -6.76 20.55 17.98
C LYS A 61 -5.59 19.76 17.39
N PRO A 62 -4.34 20.25 17.50
CA PRO A 62 -3.18 19.55 16.95
C PRO A 62 -2.86 18.25 17.70
N GLU A 63 -3.44 18.05 18.87
CA GLU A 63 -3.20 16.90 19.72
C GLU A 63 -4.36 15.90 19.65
N LEU A 64 -4.06 14.68 19.21
CA LEU A 64 -4.95 13.54 19.41
C LEU A 64 -4.86 13.09 20.87
N ASP A 65 -6.01 12.84 21.49
CA ASP A 65 -6.04 12.22 22.81
C ASP A 65 -5.54 10.76 22.76
N ARG A 66 -5.38 10.15 23.94
CA ARG A 66 -4.88 8.78 24.07
C ARG A 66 -5.74 7.75 23.34
N LEU A 67 -7.06 7.95 23.34
CA LEU A 67 -8.01 7.01 22.71
C LEU A 67 -7.85 7.05 21.19
N HIS A 68 -7.77 8.24 20.60
CA HIS A 68 -7.61 8.38 19.16
C HIS A 68 -6.25 7.84 18.67
N LYS A 69 -5.18 8.07 19.43
CA LYS A 69 -3.86 7.47 19.13
C LYS A 69 -3.90 5.95 19.17
N ALA A 70 -4.54 5.38 20.19
CA ALA A 70 -4.70 3.93 20.33
C ALA A 70 -5.52 3.33 19.18
N LEU A 71 -6.61 3.98 18.76
CA LEU A 71 -7.42 3.54 17.62
C LEU A 71 -6.62 3.55 16.31
N LEU A 72 -5.86 4.61 16.04
CA LEU A 72 -5.00 4.67 14.86
C LEU A 72 -3.88 3.62 14.93
N GLY A 73 -3.29 3.39 16.10
CA GLY A 73 -2.27 2.37 16.29
C GLY A 73 -2.81 0.97 15.99
N SER A 74 -3.97 0.63 16.56
CA SER A 74 -4.65 -0.64 16.29
C SER A 74 -5.02 -0.80 14.81
N ALA A 75 -5.43 0.27 14.14
CA ALA A 75 -5.72 0.23 12.71
C ALA A 75 -4.45 -0.04 11.87
N ILE A 76 -3.32 0.59 12.22
CA ILE A 76 -2.03 0.35 11.56
C ILE A 76 -1.60 -1.10 11.76
N GLU A 77 -1.63 -1.60 13.00
CA GLU A 77 -1.27 -2.98 13.33
C GLU A 77 -2.15 -4.00 12.61
N HIS A 78 -3.46 -3.73 12.52
CA HIS A 78 -4.39 -4.61 11.82
C HIS A 78 -4.11 -4.67 10.32
N ILE A 79 -3.84 -3.52 9.67
CA ILE A 79 -3.49 -3.46 8.25
C ILE A 79 -2.18 -4.20 8.01
N ASP A 80 -1.15 -3.93 8.82
CA ASP A 80 0.16 -4.56 8.70
C ASP A 80 0.06 -6.09 8.84
N SER A 81 -0.63 -6.56 9.88
CA SER A 81 -0.84 -7.99 10.11
C SER A 81 -1.64 -8.67 9.00
N ARG A 82 -2.57 -7.96 8.35
CA ARG A 82 -3.40 -8.53 7.29
C ARG A 82 -2.65 -8.65 5.96
N PHE A 83 -1.72 -7.74 5.69
CA PHE A 83 -0.97 -7.68 4.44
C PHE A 83 0.47 -8.21 4.54
N SER A 84 0.88 -8.72 5.70
CA SER A 84 2.19 -9.34 5.91
C SER A 84 2.47 -10.48 4.91
N ALA A 85 1.48 -11.34 4.66
CA ALA A 85 1.61 -12.45 3.71
C ALA A 85 1.86 -11.99 2.26
N VAL A 86 1.43 -10.76 1.89
CA VAL A 86 1.69 -10.20 0.55
C VAL A 86 3.14 -9.72 0.41
N GLN A 87 3.80 -9.40 1.53
CA GLN A 87 5.21 -9.02 1.55
C GLN A 87 6.14 -10.23 1.38
N GLU A 88 5.62 -11.45 1.52
CA GLU A 88 6.38 -12.69 1.33
C GLU A 88 6.43 -13.12 -0.13
N SER A 89 7.52 -13.79 -0.52
CA SER A 89 7.64 -14.42 -1.83
C SER A 89 6.60 -15.56 -1.95
N PRO A 90 5.98 -15.76 -3.13
CA PRO A 90 6.26 -15.12 -4.42
C PRO A 90 5.50 -13.81 -4.66
N LEU A 91 4.59 -13.41 -3.75
CA LEU A 91 3.70 -12.27 -3.99
C LEU A 91 4.46 -10.95 -4.05
N SER A 92 5.47 -10.77 -3.19
CA SER A 92 6.35 -9.60 -3.26
C SER A 92 7.24 -9.58 -4.50
N ASP A 93 7.52 -10.73 -5.12
CA ASP A 93 8.34 -10.79 -6.34
C ASP A 93 7.62 -10.17 -7.54
N PHE A 94 6.28 -10.12 -7.56
CA PHE A 94 5.51 -9.44 -8.61
C PHE A 94 5.74 -7.93 -8.68
N THR A 95 6.36 -7.33 -7.66
CA THR A 95 6.75 -5.92 -7.69
C THR A 95 7.72 -5.59 -8.82
N VAL A 96 8.49 -6.57 -9.32
CA VAL A 96 9.37 -6.39 -10.48
C VAL A 96 8.62 -5.93 -11.73
N LEU A 97 7.34 -6.29 -11.86
CA LEU A 97 6.52 -5.91 -13.01
C LEU A 97 6.05 -4.45 -12.92
N ASN A 98 6.22 -3.80 -11.77
CA ASN A 98 5.78 -2.42 -11.58
C ASN A 98 6.81 -1.45 -12.16
N TYR A 99 6.60 -1.07 -13.41
CA TYR A 99 7.46 -0.14 -14.16
C TYR A 99 7.67 1.22 -13.48
N ARG A 100 6.79 1.61 -12.53
CA ARG A 100 6.95 2.85 -11.77
C ARG A 100 8.06 2.77 -10.71
N GLU A 101 8.43 1.56 -10.29
CA GLU A 101 9.49 1.29 -9.32
C GLU A 101 10.83 0.98 -9.99
N TRP A 102 10.88 1.04 -11.33
CA TRP A 102 12.09 0.72 -12.07
C TRP A 102 13.16 1.81 -11.89
N PRO A 103 14.43 1.43 -11.76
CA PRO A 103 15.53 2.38 -11.69
C PRO A 103 15.72 3.09 -13.03
N TYR A 104 16.13 4.35 -12.99
CA TYR A 104 16.34 5.18 -14.19
C TYR A 104 17.68 4.90 -14.90
N GLY A 105 18.64 4.25 -14.23
CA GLY A 105 19.95 4.00 -14.80
C GLY A 105 20.00 2.70 -15.61
N ASP A 106 20.44 2.76 -16.87
CA ASP A 106 20.48 1.61 -17.79
C ASP A 106 21.17 0.37 -17.20
N LYS A 107 22.26 0.57 -16.46
CA LYS A 107 23.03 -0.51 -15.83
C LYS A 107 22.34 -1.13 -14.61
N GLU A 108 21.54 -0.34 -13.91
CA GLU A 108 20.74 -0.82 -12.77
C GLU A 108 19.49 -1.52 -13.29
N LEU A 109 18.85 -0.95 -14.30
CA LEU A 109 17.69 -1.51 -14.97
C LEU A 109 18.02 -2.86 -15.61
N SER A 110 19.18 -3.02 -16.22
CA SER A 110 19.60 -4.29 -16.82
C SER A 110 19.74 -5.44 -15.82
N ASN A 111 19.88 -5.14 -14.52
CA ASN A 111 20.02 -6.12 -13.45
C ASN A 111 18.81 -6.15 -12.51
N TYR A 112 17.88 -5.20 -12.66
CA TYR A 112 16.75 -5.03 -11.75
C TYR A 112 15.81 -6.22 -11.84
N GLY A 113 15.53 -6.82 -10.68
CA GLY A 113 14.50 -7.84 -10.55
C GLY A 113 14.80 -9.19 -11.21
N LYS A 114 16.03 -9.43 -11.67
CA LYS A 114 16.45 -10.75 -12.18
C LYS A 114 16.18 -11.87 -11.18
N GLU A 115 16.51 -11.64 -9.91
CA GLU A 115 16.27 -12.62 -8.83
C GLU A 115 14.77 -12.85 -8.59
N ASN A 116 13.96 -11.78 -8.61
CA ASN A 116 12.51 -11.87 -8.46
C ASN A 116 11.86 -12.63 -9.62
N VAL A 117 12.26 -12.34 -10.86
CA VAL A 117 11.79 -13.07 -12.06
C VAL A 117 12.19 -14.53 -11.95
N MET A 118 13.43 -14.85 -11.58
CA MET A 118 13.87 -16.23 -11.39
C MET A 118 13.10 -16.96 -10.28
N SER A 119 12.77 -16.27 -9.20
CA SER A 119 11.92 -16.80 -8.12
C SER A 119 10.52 -17.15 -8.65
N LEU A 120 9.89 -16.23 -9.38
CA LEU A 120 8.59 -16.43 -10.01
C LEU A 120 8.63 -17.61 -11.00
N VAL A 121 9.63 -17.67 -11.88
CA VAL A 121 9.80 -18.77 -12.85
C VAL A 121 9.93 -20.12 -12.15
N LYS A 122 10.72 -20.21 -11.09
CA LYS A 122 10.85 -21.45 -10.29
C LYS A 122 9.53 -21.86 -9.66
N GLN A 123 8.79 -20.90 -9.11
CA GLN A 123 7.53 -21.15 -8.44
C GLN A 123 6.45 -21.63 -9.43
N PHE A 124 6.41 -21.04 -10.62
CA PHE A 124 5.44 -21.37 -11.66
C PHE A 124 5.97 -22.37 -12.69
N PHE A 125 7.17 -22.93 -12.47
CA PHE A 125 7.81 -23.90 -13.37
C PHE A 125 6.90 -25.07 -13.79
N PRO A 126 6.06 -25.66 -12.91
CA PRO A 126 5.15 -26.73 -13.32
C PRO A 126 4.08 -26.30 -14.33
N LEU A 127 3.87 -25.00 -14.52
CA LEU A 127 2.91 -24.40 -15.44
C LEU A 127 3.55 -23.83 -16.71
N LEU A 128 4.89 -23.75 -16.75
CA LEU A 128 5.65 -23.22 -17.88
C LEU A 128 6.18 -24.38 -18.74
N THR A 129 6.23 -24.17 -20.05
CA THR A 129 6.91 -25.05 -21.00
C THR A 129 8.41 -24.75 -21.05
N GLU A 130 9.23 -25.69 -21.54
CA GLU A 130 10.68 -25.47 -21.69
C GLU A 130 10.99 -24.29 -22.62
N GLU A 131 10.19 -24.09 -23.67
CA GLU A 131 10.31 -22.96 -24.60
C GLU A 131 10.02 -21.62 -23.90
N GLU A 132 8.96 -21.56 -23.08
CA GLU A 132 8.63 -20.36 -22.30
C GLU A 132 9.69 -20.01 -21.25
N VAL A 133 10.44 -20.99 -20.75
CA VAL A 133 11.53 -20.76 -19.79
C VAL A 133 12.79 -20.27 -20.49
N ASP A 134 13.12 -20.84 -21.66
CA ASP A 134 14.30 -20.46 -22.44
C ASP A 134 14.19 -19.05 -23.04
N ASP A 135 12.97 -18.57 -23.31
CA ASP A 135 12.70 -17.22 -23.79
C ASP A 135 12.85 -16.13 -22.71
N ILE A 136 13.00 -16.49 -21.43
CA ILE A 136 13.15 -15.51 -20.34
C ILE A 136 14.60 -15.03 -20.29
N PRO A 137 14.88 -13.74 -20.57
CA PRO A 137 16.24 -13.23 -20.60
C PRO A 137 16.86 -13.25 -19.20
N MET A 138 17.87 -14.10 -19.01
CA MET A 138 18.63 -14.23 -17.76
C MET A 138 19.76 -13.21 -17.60
#